data_AF-Q18CY0-F1
#
_entry.id   AF-Q18CY0-F1
#
_cell.length_a   1.000
_cell.length_b   1.000
_cell.length_c   1.000
_cell.angle_alpha   90.00
_cell.angle_beta   90.00
_cell.angle_gamma   90.00
#
_symmetry.space_group_name_H-M   'P 1'
#
loop_
_entity.id
_entity.type
_entity.pdbx_description
1 polymer ?
#
loop_
_entity_poly.entity_id
_entity_poly.type
_entity_poly.pdbx_seq_one_letter_code
_entity_poly.pdbx_strand_id
1 'polypeptide(L)'
;MNLMNYNKKNEVLNLIQILIEGIDYIKNNNLSESIVNSSLEAINYMKKYINNSGRSNKNLLNLIDETYVKILRLSMYKNIRLIEDCELIISNLNYLSNIIENSLNKKTKIVFMPYNAKMWNSLESIWKSAVLDEQCDCYVVPIPYYKLIDTPNGITQIYTYEGNDFPEDVPVIHYDDFDLSKEKPDIIYVHNQYDDCNNATMVDSNYFSYNLKQYTNMLVYVAYGILGTYPVSFYLNFYELIASRNFDKVIVQSPAFEIIAECSGINKNQILTMGSPKFDSLIYNLKQKNINKNYESKLKGKIIFLWTTNLMKIPNGKDGVIDEIENVFDIIENSQEYGLIYRPHPLELEYVKSKVPECFNRYKTLLDSISIKNNIILDDSVSYYESFNLSHALITDRSSVLIEYIQTKKPILIYDIDMERGYYDSRIFDIFSNYVVGEEDMDLIKFMNLVKNNNDYKLNQRLNSLNSVLSNTDGSCGEKIHTNVLEYVLNNHI
;
A
#
# COMPACT_ATOMS: atom_id res chain seq x y z
N MET A 1 -20.70 -16.19 17.04
CA MET A 1 -21.26 -15.09 16.23
C MET A 1 -21.87 -15.58 14.90
N ASN A 2 -21.26 -16.55 14.19
CA ASN A 2 -21.78 -17.13 12.93
C ASN A 2 -23.22 -17.68 12.97
N LEU A 3 -23.67 -18.27 14.08
CA LEU A 3 -25.06 -18.75 14.25
C LEU A 3 -26.11 -17.62 14.22
N MET A 4 -25.73 -16.41 14.65
CA MET A 4 -26.66 -15.28 14.80
C MET A 4 -26.94 -14.60 13.45
N ASN A 5 -25.96 -14.53 12.55
CA ASN A 5 -26.15 -14.05 11.17
C ASN A 5 -26.86 -15.08 10.29
N TYR A 6 -26.57 -16.37 10.48
CA TYR A 6 -27.25 -17.46 9.79
C TYR A 6 -28.77 -17.49 10.09
N ASN A 7 -29.14 -17.32 11.37
CA ASN A 7 -30.55 -17.25 11.77
C ASN A 7 -31.28 -16.04 11.14
N LYS A 8 -30.65 -14.87 11.13
CA LYS A 8 -31.27 -13.67 10.53
C LYS A 8 -31.39 -13.74 9.00
N LYS A 9 -30.44 -14.38 8.30
CA LYS A 9 -30.57 -14.60 6.85
C LYS A 9 -31.81 -15.44 6.55
N ASN A 10 -31.99 -16.53 7.29
CA ASN A 10 -33.15 -17.41 7.13
C ASN A 10 -34.46 -16.70 7.50
N GLU A 11 -34.45 -15.82 8.51
CA GLU A 11 -35.59 -14.94 8.82
C GLU A 11 -35.95 -14.04 7.62
N VAL A 12 -34.97 -13.42 6.97
CA VAL A 12 -35.21 -12.57 5.78
C VAL A 12 -35.69 -13.37 4.58
N LEU A 13 -35.11 -14.54 4.31
CA LEU A 13 -35.60 -15.43 3.23
C LEU A 13 -37.04 -15.88 3.49
N ASN A 14 -37.38 -16.22 4.74
CA ASN A 14 -38.76 -16.55 5.11
C ASN A 14 -39.69 -15.35 4.94
N LEU A 15 -39.26 -14.14 5.28
CA LEU A 15 -40.04 -12.91 5.05
C LEU A 15 -40.30 -12.69 3.56
N ILE A 16 -39.33 -12.94 2.68
CA ILE A 16 -39.52 -12.86 1.22
C ILE A 16 -40.56 -13.86 0.75
N GLN A 17 -40.52 -15.09 1.26
CA GLN A 17 -41.50 -16.12 0.92
C GLN A 17 -42.93 -15.69 1.34
N ILE A 18 -43.09 -15.17 2.56
CA ILE A 18 -44.36 -14.64 3.05
C ILE A 18 -44.85 -13.46 2.20
N LEU A 19 -43.94 -12.59 1.76
CA LEU A 19 -44.25 -11.49 0.86
C LEU A 19 -44.76 -11.99 -0.50
N ILE A 20 -44.09 -12.99 -1.09
CA ILE A 20 -44.52 -13.59 -2.35
C ILE A 20 -45.93 -14.17 -2.20
N GLU A 21 -46.21 -14.90 -1.12
CA GLU A 21 -47.53 -15.45 -0.84
C GLU A 21 -48.60 -14.36 -0.65
N GLY A 22 -48.27 -13.28 0.06
CA GLY A 22 -49.17 -12.13 0.23
C GLY A 22 -49.50 -11.42 -1.07
N ILE A 23 -48.50 -11.22 -1.94
CA ILE A 23 -48.68 -10.59 -3.25
C ILE A 23 -49.43 -11.53 -4.21
N ASP A 24 -49.17 -12.83 -4.18
CA ASP A 24 -49.91 -13.81 -4.97
C ASP A 24 -51.37 -13.94 -4.51
N TYR A 25 -51.63 -13.80 -3.21
CA TYR A 25 -53.00 -13.69 -2.70
C TYR A 25 -53.72 -12.46 -3.27
N ILE A 26 -53.06 -11.28 -3.31
CA ILE A 26 -53.63 -10.06 -3.93
C ILE A 26 -53.87 -10.27 -5.42
N LYS A 27 -52.97 -10.96 -6.13
CA LYS A 27 -53.11 -11.28 -7.56
C LYS A 27 -54.38 -12.08 -7.85
N ASN A 28 -54.68 -13.06 -6.99
CA ASN A 28 -55.77 -14.03 -7.19
C ASN A 28 -57.09 -13.63 -6.51
N ASN A 29 -57.11 -12.58 -5.70
CA ASN A 29 -58.27 -12.11 -4.93
C ASN A 29 -58.48 -10.59 -5.09
N ASN A 30 -59.35 -10.02 -4.26
CA ASN A 30 -59.47 -8.57 -4.16
C ASN A 30 -58.30 -7.97 -3.38
N LEU A 31 -57.97 -6.72 -3.70
CA LEU A 31 -56.98 -5.92 -2.98
C LEU A 31 -57.29 -5.89 -1.47
N SER A 32 -56.28 -6.22 -0.66
CA SER A 32 -56.34 -6.14 0.80
C SER A 32 -55.33 -5.11 1.30
N GLU A 33 -55.81 -3.96 1.79
CA GLU A 33 -54.95 -2.90 2.36
C GLU A 33 -54.09 -3.42 3.50
N SER A 34 -54.60 -4.36 4.30
CA SER A 34 -53.83 -4.99 5.38
C SER A 34 -52.61 -5.74 4.84
N ILE A 35 -52.77 -6.50 3.75
CA ILE A 35 -51.67 -7.27 3.16
C ILE A 35 -50.64 -6.33 2.52
N VAL A 36 -51.10 -5.24 1.88
CA VAL A 36 -50.20 -4.22 1.33
C VAL A 36 -49.37 -3.56 2.45
N ASN A 37 -50.00 -3.14 3.54
CA ASN A 37 -49.30 -2.51 4.67
C ASN A 37 -48.27 -3.45 5.32
N SER A 38 -48.66 -4.71 5.60
CA SER A 38 -47.73 -5.71 6.12
C SER A 38 -46.58 -5.97 5.13
N SER A 39 -46.83 -5.90 3.83
CA SER A 39 -45.80 -6.08 2.81
C SER A 39 -44.80 -4.91 2.79
N LEU A 40 -45.28 -3.67 2.96
CA LEU A 40 -44.42 -2.48 3.06
C LEU A 40 -43.55 -2.52 4.34
N GLU A 41 -44.10 -2.96 5.47
CA GLU A 41 -43.35 -3.15 6.71
C GLU A 41 -42.26 -4.20 6.56
N ALA A 42 -42.59 -5.35 5.94
CA ALA A 42 -41.63 -6.42 5.69
C ALA A 42 -40.48 -5.95 4.78
N ILE A 43 -40.76 -5.19 3.70
CA ILE A 43 -39.71 -4.61 2.85
C ILE A 43 -38.81 -3.64 3.63
N ASN A 44 -39.38 -2.78 4.47
CA ASN A 44 -38.59 -1.87 5.30
C ASN A 44 -37.68 -2.61 6.29
N TYR A 45 -38.18 -3.69 6.90
CA TYR A 45 -37.38 -4.56 7.76
C TYR A 45 -36.21 -5.20 6.97
N MET A 46 -36.48 -5.75 5.78
CA MET A 46 -35.45 -6.32 4.92
C MET A 46 -34.39 -5.29 4.53
N LYS A 47 -34.80 -4.07 4.15
CA LYS A 47 -33.88 -2.97 3.85
C LYS A 47 -32.96 -2.67 5.03
N LYS A 48 -33.52 -2.61 6.24
CA LYS A 48 -32.76 -2.38 7.47
C LYS A 48 -31.78 -3.52 7.76
N TYR A 49 -32.21 -4.78 7.57
CA TYR A 49 -31.34 -5.94 7.75
C TYR A 49 -30.17 -5.92 6.76
N ILE A 50 -30.45 -5.67 5.48
CA ILE A 50 -29.43 -5.64 4.42
C ILE A 50 -28.43 -4.50 4.66
N ASN A 51 -28.90 -3.31 5.05
CA ASN A 51 -28.02 -2.21 5.45
C ASN A 51 -27.13 -2.56 6.65
N ASN A 52 -27.66 -3.31 7.62
CA ASN A 52 -26.92 -3.71 8.81
C ASN A 52 -26.02 -4.94 8.58
N SER A 53 -26.16 -5.62 7.43
CA SER A 53 -25.38 -6.82 7.11
C SER A 53 -23.95 -6.52 6.66
N GLY A 54 -23.64 -5.26 6.33
CA GLY A 54 -22.36 -4.88 5.73
C GLY A 54 -22.19 -5.27 4.26
N ARG A 55 -23.20 -5.92 3.65
CA ARG A 55 -23.25 -6.36 2.23
C ARG A 55 -24.29 -5.62 1.40
N SER A 56 -24.81 -4.50 1.89
CA SER A 56 -25.68 -3.67 1.08
C SER A 56 -24.86 -3.07 -0.07
N ASN A 57 -25.28 -3.35 -1.30
CA ASN A 57 -24.77 -2.66 -2.46
C ASN A 57 -25.88 -1.78 -3.07
N LYS A 58 -25.49 -0.80 -3.89
CA LYS A 58 -26.44 0.18 -4.43
C LYS A 58 -27.51 -0.48 -5.31
N ASN A 59 -27.17 -1.51 -6.06
CA ASN A 59 -28.09 -2.23 -6.93
C ASN A 59 -29.18 -2.96 -6.13
N LEU A 60 -28.78 -3.65 -5.05
CA LEU A 60 -29.68 -4.36 -4.14
C LEU A 60 -30.62 -3.40 -3.42
N LEU A 61 -30.10 -2.27 -2.92
CA LEU A 61 -30.92 -1.25 -2.27
C LEU A 61 -31.91 -0.59 -3.25
N ASN A 62 -31.47 -0.31 -4.49
CA ASN A 62 -32.35 0.22 -5.53
C ASN A 62 -33.47 -0.77 -5.85
N LEU A 63 -33.17 -2.06 -5.99
CA LEU A 63 -34.17 -3.09 -6.26
C LEU A 63 -35.20 -3.22 -5.12
N ILE A 64 -34.76 -3.10 -3.87
CA ILE A 64 -35.63 -3.06 -2.69
C ILE A 64 -36.54 -1.83 -2.74
N ASP A 65 -35.99 -0.66 -3.05
CA ASP A 65 -36.74 0.59 -3.15
C ASP A 65 -37.73 0.58 -4.33
N GLU A 66 -37.35 0.03 -5.48
CA GLU A 66 -38.25 -0.18 -6.60
C GLU A 66 -39.41 -1.12 -6.23
N THR A 67 -39.12 -2.20 -5.51
CA THR A 67 -40.12 -3.18 -5.07
C THR A 67 -41.06 -2.55 -4.04
N TYR A 68 -40.54 -1.74 -3.12
CA TYR A 68 -41.32 -0.95 -2.16
C TYR A 68 -42.32 -0.02 -2.88
N VAL A 69 -41.83 0.75 -3.86
CA VAL A 69 -42.66 1.70 -4.63
C VAL A 69 -43.75 0.96 -5.41
N LYS A 70 -43.45 -0.21 -5.98
CA LYS A 70 -44.45 -1.01 -6.70
C LYS A 70 -45.55 -1.52 -5.76
N ILE A 71 -45.20 -1.99 -4.56
CA ILE A 71 -46.19 -2.43 -3.57
C ILE A 71 -47.05 -1.26 -3.09
N LEU A 72 -46.46 -0.09 -2.84
CA LEU A 72 -47.19 1.10 -2.43
C LEU A 72 -48.23 1.53 -3.49
N ARG A 73 -47.91 1.35 -4.77
CA ARG A 73 -48.84 1.66 -5.87
C ARG A 73 -50.08 0.77 -5.89
N LEU A 74 -50.00 -0.46 -5.37
CA LEU A 74 -51.14 -1.38 -5.29
C LEU A 74 -52.30 -0.77 -4.48
N SER A 75 -52.02 0.02 -3.43
CA SER A 75 -53.04 0.67 -2.60
C SER A 75 -53.52 2.04 -3.10
N MET A 76 -52.81 2.68 -4.03
CA MET A 76 -53.07 4.09 -4.39
C MET A 76 -53.97 4.28 -5.62
N TYR A 77 -54.11 3.26 -6.48
CA TYR A 77 -54.85 3.37 -7.73
C TYR A 77 -55.87 2.24 -7.87
N LYS A 78 -57.01 2.49 -8.55
CA LYS A 78 -57.82 1.42 -9.16
C LYS A 78 -56.94 0.76 -10.21
N ASN A 79 -56.18 -0.24 -9.80
CA ASN A 79 -55.02 -0.68 -10.55
C ASN A 79 -55.45 -1.49 -11.77
N ILE A 80 -55.47 -0.84 -12.94
CA ILE A 80 -55.95 -1.42 -14.22
C ILE A 80 -55.14 -2.66 -14.61
N ARG A 81 -53.91 -2.78 -14.09
CA ARG A 81 -52.94 -3.85 -14.39
C ARG A 81 -52.49 -4.59 -13.12
N LEU A 82 -53.40 -4.80 -12.17
CA LEU A 82 -53.10 -5.44 -10.87
C LEU A 82 -52.30 -6.75 -11.01
N ILE A 83 -52.68 -7.59 -11.96
CA ILE A 83 -52.03 -8.89 -12.20
C ILE A 83 -50.57 -8.71 -12.67
N GLU A 84 -50.34 -7.85 -13.67
CA GLU A 84 -48.99 -7.56 -14.21
C GLU A 84 -48.06 -6.99 -13.13
N ASP A 85 -48.57 -6.07 -12.30
CA ASP A 85 -47.81 -5.47 -11.20
C ASP A 85 -47.44 -6.51 -10.13
N CYS A 86 -48.38 -7.40 -9.76
CA CYS A 86 -48.11 -8.46 -8.80
C CYS A 86 -47.06 -9.45 -9.34
N GLU A 87 -47.14 -9.84 -10.62
CA GLU A 87 -46.13 -10.71 -11.25
C GLU A 87 -44.74 -10.08 -11.25
N LEU A 88 -44.65 -8.78 -11.54
CA LEU A 88 -43.39 -8.05 -11.52
C LEU A 88 -42.82 -7.93 -10.10
N ILE A 89 -43.65 -7.71 -9.10
CA ILE A 89 -43.24 -7.68 -7.68
C ILE A 89 -42.73 -9.07 -7.26
N ILE A 90 -43.44 -10.14 -7.59
CA ILE A 90 -43.03 -11.52 -7.29
C ILE A 90 -41.69 -11.84 -7.99
N SER A 91 -41.50 -11.42 -9.24
CA SER A 91 -40.24 -11.57 -9.96
C SER A 91 -39.09 -10.86 -9.24
N ASN A 92 -39.29 -9.60 -8.83
CA ASN A 92 -38.32 -8.84 -8.06
C ASN A 92 -37.99 -9.53 -6.72
N LEU A 93 -39.00 -10.03 -6.00
CA LEU A 93 -38.82 -10.72 -4.72
C LEU A 93 -38.06 -12.05 -4.88
N ASN A 94 -38.35 -12.83 -5.92
CA ASN A 94 -37.59 -14.03 -6.25
C ASN A 94 -36.12 -13.73 -6.58
N TYR A 95 -35.88 -12.65 -7.34
CA TYR A 95 -34.52 -12.22 -7.64
C TYR A 95 -33.78 -11.75 -6.37
N LEU A 96 -34.45 -11.01 -5.49
CA LEU A 96 -33.91 -10.64 -4.16
C LEU A 96 -33.57 -11.87 -3.32
N SER A 97 -34.47 -12.87 -3.28
CA SER A 97 -34.24 -14.13 -2.57
C SER A 97 -32.97 -14.82 -3.07
N ASN A 98 -32.82 -14.94 -4.39
CA ASN A 98 -31.66 -15.57 -5.01
C ASN A 98 -30.36 -14.81 -4.73
N ILE A 99 -30.37 -13.47 -4.76
CA ILE A 99 -29.20 -12.66 -4.37
C ILE A 99 -28.86 -12.93 -2.91
N ILE A 100 -29.84 -12.86 -2.01
CA ILE A 100 -29.65 -13.03 -0.56
C ILE A 100 -29.13 -14.43 -0.23
N GLU A 101 -29.68 -15.45 -0.88
CA GLU A 101 -29.30 -16.84 -0.70
C GLU A 101 -27.84 -17.08 -1.11
N ASN A 102 -27.39 -16.49 -2.21
CA ASN A 102 -26.06 -16.70 -2.77
C ASN A 102 -24.98 -15.74 -2.24
N SER A 103 -25.36 -14.55 -1.76
CA SER A 103 -24.41 -13.47 -1.43
C SER A 103 -24.27 -13.14 0.06
N LEU A 104 -25.26 -13.38 0.94
CA LEU A 104 -25.19 -12.86 2.32
C LEU A 104 -24.28 -13.66 3.27
N ASN A 105 -23.85 -14.87 2.91
CA ASN A 105 -22.98 -15.71 3.75
C ASN A 105 -21.62 -16.03 3.13
N LYS A 106 -21.35 -15.67 1.87
CA LYS A 106 -20.10 -16.05 1.19
C LYS A 106 -19.00 -15.03 1.49
N LYS A 107 -18.10 -15.30 2.41
CA LYS A 107 -16.96 -14.41 2.67
C LYS A 107 -16.15 -14.11 1.40
N THR A 108 -15.71 -12.86 1.26
CA THR A 108 -14.81 -12.46 0.18
C THR A 108 -13.43 -13.03 0.48
N LYS A 109 -12.91 -13.88 -0.40
CA LYS A 109 -11.57 -14.46 -0.26
C LYS A 109 -10.53 -13.50 -0.81
N ILE A 110 -9.61 -13.08 0.04
CA ILE A 110 -8.53 -12.15 -0.29
C ILE A 110 -7.20 -12.85 -0.05
N VAL A 111 -6.32 -12.83 -1.05
CA VAL A 111 -4.96 -13.35 -0.89
C VAL A 111 -3.93 -12.27 -1.19
N PHE A 112 -2.94 -12.16 -0.30
CA PHE A 112 -1.78 -11.30 -0.45
C PHE A 112 -0.59 -12.15 -0.86
N MET A 113 0.07 -11.78 -1.98
CA MET A 113 1.18 -12.53 -2.55
C MET A 113 2.47 -11.70 -2.63
N PRO A 114 3.09 -11.37 -1.48
CA PRO A 114 4.38 -10.70 -1.47
C PRO A 114 5.50 -11.65 -1.92
N TYR A 115 6.45 -11.18 -2.71
CA TYR A 115 7.63 -11.99 -3.07
C TYR A 115 8.85 -11.70 -2.17
N ASN A 116 8.87 -10.54 -1.51
CA ASN A 116 9.99 -10.08 -0.68
C ASN A 116 9.49 -9.61 0.70
N ALA A 117 10.04 -10.18 1.78
CA ALA A 117 9.59 -9.90 3.14
C ALA A 117 9.90 -8.46 3.58
N LYS A 118 11.00 -7.87 3.10
CA LYS A 118 11.38 -6.47 3.41
C LYS A 118 10.44 -5.44 2.78
N MET A 119 9.67 -5.86 1.77
CA MET A 119 8.67 -5.04 1.09
C MET A 119 7.25 -5.29 1.61
N TRP A 120 7.08 -6.13 2.63
CA TRP A 120 5.76 -6.46 3.20
C TRP A 120 4.98 -5.24 3.70
N ASN A 121 5.68 -4.21 4.20
CA ASN A 121 5.08 -2.96 4.66
C ASN A 121 4.24 -2.21 3.59
N SER A 122 4.34 -2.59 2.31
CA SER A 122 3.48 -2.08 1.24
C SER A 122 2.11 -2.76 1.14
N LEU A 123 1.91 -3.89 1.81
CA LEU A 123 0.66 -4.65 1.83
C LEU A 123 0.10 -4.83 3.25
N GLU A 124 0.97 -4.75 4.27
CA GLU A 124 0.67 -5.06 5.67
C GLU A 124 -0.58 -4.36 6.20
N SER A 125 -0.73 -3.05 6.00
CA SER A 125 -1.89 -2.33 6.55
C SER A 125 -3.19 -2.66 5.82
N ILE A 126 -3.14 -3.00 4.53
CA ILE A 126 -4.31 -3.51 3.78
C ILE A 126 -4.71 -4.86 4.37
N TRP A 127 -3.74 -5.77 4.59
CA TRP A 127 -3.99 -7.06 5.21
C TRP A 127 -4.56 -6.92 6.62
N LYS A 128 -4.01 -6.03 7.45
CA LYS A 128 -4.53 -5.76 8.81
C LYS A 128 -5.99 -5.27 8.78
N SER A 129 -6.35 -4.43 7.83
CA SER A 129 -7.76 -4.02 7.64
C SER A 129 -8.63 -5.18 7.17
N ALA A 130 -8.15 -5.98 6.22
CA ALA A 130 -8.90 -7.09 5.64
C ALA A 130 -9.13 -8.25 6.63
N VAL A 131 -8.15 -8.59 7.47
CA VAL A 131 -8.27 -9.68 8.46
C VAL A 131 -9.21 -9.32 9.62
N LEU A 132 -9.38 -8.03 9.92
CA LEU A 132 -10.34 -7.54 10.90
C LEU A 132 -11.78 -7.47 10.37
N ASP A 133 -11.96 -7.57 9.05
CA ASP A 133 -13.27 -7.57 8.41
C ASP A 133 -13.90 -8.97 8.47
N GLU A 134 -14.95 -9.12 9.30
CA GLU A 134 -15.67 -10.40 9.47
C GLU A 134 -16.27 -10.94 8.17
N GLN A 135 -16.38 -10.10 7.13
CA GLN A 135 -16.92 -10.48 5.83
C GLN A 135 -15.87 -11.06 4.89
N CYS A 136 -14.60 -11.09 5.29
CA CYS A 136 -13.48 -11.55 4.50
C CYS A 136 -12.85 -12.81 5.09
N ASP A 137 -12.27 -13.64 4.22
CA ASP A 137 -11.28 -14.66 4.57
C ASP A 137 -9.96 -14.25 3.91
N CYS A 138 -8.95 -13.98 4.72
CA CYS A 138 -7.69 -13.39 4.26
C CYS A 138 -6.53 -14.36 4.42
N TYR A 139 -5.69 -14.45 3.39
CA TYR A 139 -4.54 -15.34 3.33
C TYR A 139 -3.28 -14.57 2.96
N VAL A 140 -2.17 -14.85 3.62
CA VAL A 140 -0.85 -14.33 3.23
C VAL A 140 -0.04 -15.49 2.70
N VAL A 141 0.28 -15.43 1.41
CA VAL A 141 0.95 -16.49 0.66
C VAL A 141 2.18 -15.88 -0.01
N PRO A 142 3.31 -15.75 0.71
CA PRO A 142 4.54 -15.29 0.10
C PRO A 142 4.90 -16.19 -1.07
N ILE A 143 5.39 -15.60 -2.17
CA ILE A 143 5.66 -16.32 -3.42
C ILE A 143 7.16 -16.41 -3.70
N PRO A 144 7.63 -17.50 -4.32
CA PRO A 144 9.05 -17.65 -4.65
C PRO A 144 9.45 -16.75 -5.81
N TYR A 145 10.74 -16.43 -5.86
CA TYR A 145 11.34 -15.63 -6.93
C TYR A 145 12.79 -16.06 -7.19
N TYR A 146 13.35 -15.56 -8.28
CA TYR A 146 14.72 -15.78 -8.68
C TYR A 146 15.51 -14.48 -8.59
N LYS A 147 16.68 -14.52 -7.94
CA LYS A 147 17.69 -13.46 -8.09
C LYS A 147 18.44 -13.70 -9.39
N LEU A 148 18.48 -12.69 -10.25
CA LEU A 148 19.12 -12.74 -11.56
C LEU A 148 20.52 -12.14 -11.45
N ILE A 149 21.55 -12.98 -11.61
CA ILE A 149 22.95 -12.56 -11.54
C ILE A 149 23.54 -12.66 -12.93
N ASP A 150 23.92 -11.51 -13.49
CA ASP A 150 24.68 -11.44 -14.73
C ASP A 150 26.11 -11.93 -14.49
N THR A 151 26.50 -12.98 -15.20
CA THR A 151 27.85 -13.58 -15.13
C THR A 151 28.45 -13.62 -16.54
N PRO A 152 29.77 -13.79 -16.68
CA PRO A 152 30.39 -13.98 -17.99
C PRO A 152 29.81 -15.14 -18.82
N ASN A 153 29.11 -16.09 -18.18
CA ASN A 153 28.47 -17.25 -18.81
C ASN A 153 26.95 -17.06 -19.06
N GLY A 154 26.43 -15.84 -18.86
CA GLY A 154 25.00 -15.52 -18.94
C GLY A 154 24.34 -15.30 -17.58
N ILE A 155 23.02 -15.21 -17.57
CA ILE A 155 22.23 -14.94 -16.37
C ILE A 155 22.09 -16.23 -15.54
N THR A 156 22.64 -16.23 -14.33
CA THR A 156 22.39 -17.26 -13.31
C THR A 156 21.14 -16.91 -12.51
N GLN A 157 20.24 -17.86 -12.35
CA GLN A 157 19.02 -17.71 -11.55
C GLN A 157 19.19 -18.41 -10.20
N ILE A 158 19.02 -17.68 -9.10
CA ILE A 158 19.05 -18.24 -7.75
C ILE A 158 17.64 -18.25 -7.18
N TYR A 159 17.06 -19.43 -7.06
CA TYR A 159 15.76 -19.61 -6.39
C TYR A 159 15.83 -19.08 -4.96
N THR A 160 14.83 -18.28 -4.60
CA THR A 160 14.71 -17.61 -3.31
C THR A 160 13.26 -17.68 -2.83
N TYR A 161 13.10 -17.97 -1.54
CA TYR A 161 11.81 -17.93 -0.85
C TYR A 161 12.01 -17.32 0.53
N GLU A 162 11.23 -16.28 0.86
CA GLU A 162 11.38 -15.48 2.09
C GLU A 162 10.17 -15.64 3.04
N GLY A 163 9.35 -16.69 2.89
CA GLY A 163 8.14 -16.85 3.70
C GLY A 163 8.38 -16.98 5.21
N ASN A 164 9.57 -17.44 5.60
CA ASN A 164 9.98 -17.55 7.01
C ASN A 164 10.50 -16.23 7.61
N ASP A 165 10.69 -15.19 6.78
CA ASP A 165 11.24 -13.89 7.19
C ASP A 165 10.14 -12.86 7.53
N PHE A 166 8.87 -13.28 7.49
CA PHE A 166 7.74 -12.43 7.84
C PHE A 166 7.61 -12.25 9.36
N PRO A 167 7.00 -11.14 9.83
CA PRO A 167 6.72 -10.94 11.24
C PRO A 167 5.90 -12.09 11.84
N GLU A 168 6.17 -12.46 13.10
CA GLU A 168 5.51 -13.60 13.78
C GLU A 168 3.98 -13.47 13.87
N ASP A 169 3.44 -12.24 13.84
CA ASP A 169 2.00 -11.97 13.85
C ASP A 169 1.32 -12.19 12.50
N VAL A 170 2.08 -12.43 11.43
CA VAL A 170 1.55 -12.69 10.08
C VAL A 170 1.40 -14.20 9.86
N PRO A 171 0.17 -14.73 9.70
CA PRO A 171 -0.06 -16.15 9.48
C PRO A 171 0.24 -16.52 8.02
N VAL A 172 1.51 -16.78 7.74
CA VAL A 172 2.00 -17.19 6.42
C VAL A 172 1.55 -18.61 6.09
N ILE A 173 1.05 -18.79 4.86
CA ILE A 173 0.82 -20.10 4.24
C ILE A 173 1.90 -20.30 3.18
N HIS A 174 2.55 -21.46 3.18
CA HIS A 174 3.54 -21.80 2.17
C HIS A 174 2.87 -21.87 0.79
N TYR A 175 3.54 -21.39 -0.26
CA TYR A 175 2.92 -21.27 -1.57
C TYR A 175 2.49 -22.63 -2.16
N ASP A 176 3.24 -23.70 -1.88
CA ASP A 176 2.89 -25.08 -2.30
C ASP A 176 1.62 -25.62 -1.62
N ASP A 177 1.23 -25.06 -0.47
CA ASP A 177 0.03 -25.47 0.28
C ASP A 177 -1.22 -24.65 -0.11
N PHE A 178 -1.06 -23.64 -0.97
CA PHE A 178 -2.15 -22.75 -1.38
C PHE A 178 -2.52 -22.92 -2.87
N ASP A 179 -3.53 -23.75 -3.13
CA ASP A 179 -3.99 -24.02 -4.50
C ASP A 179 -4.98 -22.96 -4.99
N LEU A 180 -4.49 -22.02 -5.82
CA LEU A 180 -5.30 -20.95 -6.41
C LEU A 180 -6.49 -21.44 -7.22
N SER A 181 -6.39 -22.60 -7.86
CA SER A 181 -7.45 -23.17 -8.69
C SER A 181 -8.63 -23.68 -7.85
N LYS A 182 -8.33 -24.15 -6.62
CA LYS A 182 -9.33 -24.58 -5.64
C LYS A 182 -9.87 -23.41 -4.84
N GLU A 183 -8.99 -22.52 -4.39
CA GLU A 183 -9.38 -21.41 -3.53
C GLU A 183 -10.20 -20.35 -4.25
N LYS A 184 -9.87 -20.06 -5.51
CA LYS A 184 -10.55 -19.08 -6.37
C LYS A 184 -10.76 -17.74 -5.65
N PRO A 185 -9.67 -17.04 -5.27
CA PRO A 185 -9.76 -15.80 -4.52
C PRO A 185 -10.52 -14.72 -5.29
N ASP A 186 -11.42 -14.02 -4.59
CA ASP A 186 -12.16 -12.90 -5.18
C ASP A 186 -11.23 -11.69 -5.42
N ILE A 187 -10.18 -11.52 -4.59
CA ILE A 187 -9.15 -10.48 -4.72
C ILE A 187 -7.74 -11.08 -4.53
N ILE A 188 -6.80 -10.72 -5.41
CA ILE A 188 -5.36 -11.00 -5.24
C ILE A 188 -4.60 -9.67 -5.16
N TYR A 189 -3.81 -9.47 -4.12
CA TYR A 189 -2.88 -8.35 -4.01
C TYR A 189 -1.45 -8.80 -4.32
N VAL A 190 -0.78 -8.07 -5.20
CA VAL A 190 0.65 -8.22 -5.49
C VAL A 190 1.36 -6.87 -5.40
N HIS A 191 2.67 -6.92 -5.20
CA HIS A 191 3.51 -5.72 -5.21
C HIS A 191 4.66 -5.78 -6.23
N ASN A 192 4.78 -6.86 -7.01
CA ASN A 192 5.75 -6.94 -8.11
C ASN A 192 5.08 -6.50 -9.43
N GLN A 193 5.68 -5.53 -10.13
CA GLN A 193 5.21 -4.99 -11.41
C GLN A 193 5.87 -5.61 -12.64
N TYR A 194 6.92 -6.40 -12.46
CA TYR A 194 7.85 -6.71 -13.54
C TYR A 194 7.49 -7.97 -14.31
N ASP A 195 6.78 -8.93 -13.72
CA ASP A 195 6.67 -10.30 -14.25
C ASP A 195 8.07 -10.81 -14.66
N ASP A 196 8.30 -11.05 -15.96
CA ASP A 196 9.55 -11.54 -16.56
C ASP A 196 10.48 -10.44 -17.10
N CYS A 197 10.14 -9.16 -16.89
CA CYS A 197 10.84 -8.02 -17.50
C CYS A 197 11.80 -7.28 -16.56
N ASN A 198 12.09 -7.82 -15.37
CA ASN A 198 13.12 -7.26 -14.49
C ASN A 198 14.51 -7.83 -14.84
N ASN A 199 15.56 -7.08 -14.52
CA ASN A 199 16.95 -7.54 -14.68
C ASN A 199 17.60 -8.00 -13.37
N ALA A 200 16.96 -7.77 -12.22
CA ALA A 200 17.51 -8.12 -10.91
C ALA A 200 16.77 -9.27 -10.20
N THR A 201 15.43 -9.27 -10.27
CA THR A 201 14.60 -10.31 -9.62
C THR A 201 13.36 -10.64 -10.45
N MET A 202 13.03 -11.92 -10.59
CA MET A 202 11.86 -12.38 -11.35
C MET A 202 11.04 -13.33 -10.48
N VAL A 203 9.76 -13.05 -10.27
CA VAL A 203 8.88 -13.98 -9.54
C VAL A 203 8.75 -15.29 -10.30
N ASP A 204 8.42 -16.38 -9.60
CA ASP A 204 8.14 -17.63 -10.31
C ASP A 204 6.99 -17.43 -11.31
N SER A 205 7.15 -18.01 -12.50
CA SER A 205 6.26 -17.75 -13.64
C SER A 205 4.79 -18.03 -13.35
N ASN A 206 4.49 -18.96 -12.42
CA ASN A 206 3.12 -19.24 -12.00
C ASN A 206 2.40 -18.01 -11.39
N TYR A 207 3.18 -17.03 -10.90
CA TYR A 207 2.71 -15.81 -10.26
C TYR A 207 2.87 -14.55 -11.11
N PHE A 208 3.19 -14.70 -12.41
CA PHE A 208 3.08 -13.58 -13.34
C PHE A 208 1.65 -13.07 -13.42
N SER A 209 1.48 -11.76 -13.63
CA SER A 209 0.17 -11.11 -13.61
C SER A 209 -0.83 -11.77 -14.54
N TYR A 210 -0.41 -12.17 -15.75
CA TYR A 210 -1.24 -12.87 -16.73
C TYR A 210 -1.61 -14.30 -16.31
N ASN A 211 -0.78 -14.97 -15.51
CA ASN A 211 -1.06 -16.30 -14.96
C ASN A 211 -1.92 -16.24 -13.69
N LEU A 212 -1.78 -15.20 -12.87
CA LEU A 212 -2.65 -14.96 -11.72
C LEU A 212 -4.06 -14.56 -12.14
N LYS A 213 -4.18 -13.83 -13.26
CA LYS A 213 -5.46 -13.28 -13.74
C LYS A 213 -6.52 -14.33 -14.00
N GLN A 214 -6.16 -15.58 -14.30
CA GLN A 214 -7.12 -16.66 -14.50
C GLN A 214 -7.83 -17.11 -13.20
N TYR A 215 -7.28 -16.78 -12.03
CA TYR A 215 -7.79 -17.20 -10.73
C TYR A 215 -8.60 -16.12 -10.00
N THR A 216 -8.61 -14.88 -10.52
CA THR A 216 -9.32 -13.76 -9.89
C THR A 216 -9.87 -12.74 -10.89
N ASN A 217 -11.01 -12.14 -10.55
CA ASN A 217 -11.55 -11.00 -11.29
C ASN A 217 -11.01 -9.65 -10.76
N MET A 218 -10.21 -9.65 -9.68
CA MET A 218 -9.66 -8.45 -9.07
C MET A 218 -8.19 -8.67 -8.65
N LEU A 219 -7.27 -8.54 -9.61
CA LEU A 219 -5.83 -8.51 -9.37
C LEU A 219 -5.40 -7.06 -9.14
N VAL A 220 -4.91 -6.77 -7.93
CA VAL A 220 -4.55 -5.43 -7.49
C VAL A 220 -3.04 -5.31 -7.30
N TYR A 221 -2.44 -4.34 -7.98
CA TYR A 221 -1.05 -3.98 -7.79
C TYR A 221 -0.90 -2.81 -6.80
N VAL A 222 0.03 -2.97 -5.85
CA VAL A 222 0.42 -1.93 -4.89
C VAL A 222 1.93 -1.73 -4.97
N ALA A 223 2.38 -0.49 -5.25
CA ALA A 223 3.81 -0.23 -5.34
C ALA A 223 4.54 -0.46 -4.00
N TYR A 224 5.63 -1.22 -4.01
CA TYR A 224 6.42 -1.49 -2.80
C TYR A 224 7.27 -0.29 -2.33
N GLY A 225 7.52 0.68 -3.22
CA GLY A 225 8.37 1.84 -2.96
C GLY A 225 7.59 3.15 -2.99
N ILE A 226 8.12 4.17 -2.29
CA ILE A 226 7.66 5.55 -2.46
C ILE A 226 8.39 6.17 -3.64
N LEU A 227 7.62 6.75 -4.56
CA LEU A 227 8.09 7.43 -5.75
C LEU A 227 8.18 8.94 -5.48
N GLY A 228 9.06 9.66 -6.17
CA GLY A 228 9.10 11.13 -6.14
C GLY A 228 10.49 11.76 -6.35
N THR A 229 11.58 11.04 -6.08
CA THR A 229 12.96 11.59 -6.11
C THR A 229 13.70 11.51 -7.46
N TYR A 230 13.07 10.97 -8.49
CA TYR A 230 13.55 10.87 -9.88
C TYR A 230 12.77 11.74 -10.87
N PRO A 231 13.29 11.98 -12.08
CA PRO A 231 12.60 12.74 -13.14
C PRO A 231 11.29 12.08 -13.59
N VAL A 232 10.37 12.88 -14.15
CA VAL A 232 9.06 12.41 -14.66
C VAL A 232 9.21 11.25 -15.66
N SER A 233 10.23 11.31 -16.53
CA SER A 233 10.49 10.27 -17.53
C SER A 233 10.75 8.90 -16.93
N PHE A 234 11.37 8.83 -15.75
CA PHE A 234 11.55 7.57 -15.03
C PHE A 234 10.19 6.97 -14.64
N TYR A 235 9.26 7.79 -14.14
CA TYR A 235 7.94 7.30 -13.74
C TYR A 235 7.04 6.95 -14.91
N LEU A 236 7.17 7.64 -16.05
CA LEU A 236 6.47 7.26 -17.28
C LEU A 236 6.86 5.82 -17.68
N ASN A 237 8.15 5.52 -17.73
CA ASN A 237 8.63 4.16 -18.03
C ASN A 237 8.19 3.14 -16.96
N PHE A 238 8.21 3.54 -15.68
CA PHE A 238 7.76 2.69 -14.57
C PHE A 238 6.29 2.28 -14.73
N TYR A 239 5.41 3.21 -15.08
CA TYR A 239 3.98 2.93 -15.26
C TYR A 239 3.65 2.33 -16.63
N GLU A 240 4.45 2.56 -17.67
CA GLU A 240 4.32 1.88 -18.97
C GLU A 240 4.48 0.36 -18.79
N LEU A 241 5.47 -0.04 -17.98
CA LEU A 241 5.63 -1.44 -17.60
C LEU A 241 4.38 -1.99 -16.92
N ILE A 242 3.82 -1.27 -15.95
CA ILE A 242 2.58 -1.66 -15.24
C ILE A 242 1.38 -1.71 -16.19
N ALA A 243 1.28 -0.77 -17.13
CA ALA A 243 0.20 -0.72 -18.12
C ALA A 243 0.16 -1.96 -19.03
N SER A 244 1.33 -2.58 -19.25
CA SER A 244 1.44 -3.83 -20.02
C SER A 244 1.10 -5.11 -19.22
N ARG A 245 0.56 -4.98 -18.00
CA ARG A 245 0.23 -6.10 -17.10
C ARG A 245 -1.28 -6.25 -16.89
N ASN A 246 -1.68 -7.42 -16.38
CA ASN A 246 -3.10 -7.80 -16.24
C ASN A 246 -3.74 -7.35 -14.90
N PHE A 247 -3.49 -6.12 -14.47
CA PHE A 247 -4.06 -5.58 -13.24
C PHE A 247 -5.45 -4.97 -13.45
N ASP A 248 -6.41 -5.29 -12.58
CA ASP A 248 -7.73 -4.64 -12.57
C ASP A 248 -7.68 -3.31 -11.83
N LYS A 249 -6.82 -3.23 -10.80
CA LYS A 249 -6.57 -2.02 -10.04
C LYS A 249 -5.08 -1.79 -9.80
N VAL A 250 -4.67 -0.53 -9.93
CA VAL A 250 -3.32 -0.04 -9.66
C VAL A 250 -3.43 1.04 -8.61
N ILE A 251 -2.89 0.76 -7.41
CA ILE A 251 -2.85 1.75 -6.33
C ILE A 251 -1.72 2.74 -6.61
N VAL A 252 -2.07 4.02 -6.71
CA VAL A 252 -1.11 5.11 -6.89
C VAL A 252 -1.10 6.05 -5.69
N GLN A 253 0.05 6.67 -5.47
CA GLN A 253 0.32 7.35 -4.21
C GLN A 253 -0.19 8.79 -4.13
N SER A 254 -0.47 9.45 -5.25
CA SER A 254 -0.99 10.83 -5.27
C SER A 254 -1.66 11.20 -6.60
N PRO A 255 -2.41 12.32 -6.66
CA PRO A 255 -3.01 12.80 -7.90
C PRO A 255 -2.00 13.07 -9.03
N ALA A 256 -0.77 13.47 -8.68
CA ALA A 256 0.29 13.63 -9.69
C ALA A 256 0.65 12.27 -10.32
N PHE A 257 0.72 11.22 -9.52
CA PHE A 257 0.98 9.86 -10.00
C PHE A 257 -0.20 9.20 -10.70
N GLU A 258 -1.44 9.63 -10.43
CA GLU A 258 -2.61 9.29 -11.25
C GLU A 258 -2.43 9.79 -12.68
N ILE A 259 -2.06 11.06 -12.85
CA ILE A 259 -1.82 11.66 -14.17
C ILE A 259 -0.68 10.95 -14.89
N ILE A 260 0.43 10.67 -14.20
CA ILE A 260 1.58 9.95 -14.80
C ILE A 260 1.15 8.55 -15.24
N ALA A 261 0.44 7.81 -14.39
CA ALA A 261 -0.06 6.48 -14.71
C ALA A 261 -0.99 6.50 -15.92
N GLU A 262 -1.93 7.45 -15.99
CA GLU A 262 -2.84 7.63 -17.12
C GLU A 262 -2.07 7.96 -18.41
N CYS A 263 -1.10 8.89 -18.35
CA CYS A 263 -0.23 9.21 -19.48
C CYS A 263 0.64 8.02 -19.95
N SER A 264 0.89 7.04 -19.07
CA SER A 264 1.67 5.85 -19.38
C SER A 264 0.83 4.69 -19.92
N GLY A 265 -0.48 4.91 -20.14
CA GLY A 265 -1.37 3.94 -20.78
C GLY A 265 -2.24 3.13 -19.81
N ILE A 266 -2.19 3.40 -18.49
CA ILE A 266 -3.10 2.77 -17.54
C ILE A 266 -4.48 3.43 -17.66
N ASN A 267 -5.53 2.63 -17.82
CA ASN A 267 -6.87 3.18 -17.94
C ASN A 267 -7.30 3.83 -16.61
N LYS A 268 -7.93 5.01 -16.67
CA LYS A 268 -8.33 5.75 -15.48
C LYS A 268 -9.20 4.94 -14.51
N ASN A 269 -10.04 4.04 -15.03
CA ASN A 269 -10.87 3.17 -14.20
C ASN A 269 -10.06 2.09 -13.45
N GLN A 270 -8.82 1.80 -13.84
CA GLN A 270 -7.91 0.91 -13.14
C GLN A 270 -7.16 1.64 -12.01
N ILE A 271 -7.05 2.97 -12.05
CA ILE A 271 -6.23 3.72 -11.09
C ILE A 271 -7.02 4.00 -9.80
N LEU A 272 -6.40 3.75 -8.64
CA LEU A 272 -6.90 4.17 -7.34
C LEU A 272 -5.86 5.01 -6.59
N THR A 273 -6.15 6.31 -6.49
CA THR A 273 -5.28 7.29 -5.83
C THR A 273 -5.50 7.27 -4.32
N MET A 274 -4.71 6.47 -3.61
CA MET A 274 -4.95 6.17 -2.19
C MET A 274 -3.75 6.40 -1.27
N GLY A 275 -2.59 6.80 -1.78
CA GLY A 275 -1.37 6.90 -0.96
C GLY A 275 -0.51 5.65 -1.03
N SER A 276 0.33 5.45 -0.02
CA SER A 276 1.13 4.23 0.10
C SER A 276 0.97 3.61 1.49
N PRO A 277 0.59 2.32 1.60
CA PRO A 277 0.55 1.58 2.86
C PRO A 277 1.86 1.61 3.65
N LYS A 278 2.98 1.83 2.97
CA LYS A 278 4.30 1.99 3.60
C LYS A 278 4.31 3.15 4.61
N PHE A 279 3.52 4.21 4.36
CA PHE A 279 3.34 5.31 5.31
C PHE A 279 2.51 4.90 6.53
N ASP A 280 1.59 3.95 6.43
CA ASP A 280 0.87 3.45 7.61
C ASP A 280 1.83 2.75 8.57
N SER A 281 2.73 1.92 8.03
CA SER A 281 3.78 1.27 8.80
C SER A 281 4.72 2.30 9.44
N LEU A 282 5.11 3.34 8.69
CA LEU A 282 5.89 4.46 9.22
C LEU A 282 5.19 5.16 10.39
N ILE A 283 3.93 5.58 10.22
CA ILE A 283 3.16 6.28 11.26
C ILE A 283 2.99 5.42 12.51
N TYR A 284 2.71 4.13 12.33
CA TYR A 284 2.62 3.17 13.43
C TYR A 284 3.94 3.10 14.20
N ASN A 285 5.07 2.90 13.51
CA ASN A 285 6.37 2.72 14.13
C ASN A 285 6.95 4.00 14.75
N LEU A 286 6.70 5.19 14.16
CA LEU A 286 7.10 6.47 14.78
C LEU A 286 6.38 6.74 16.10
N LYS A 287 5.22 6.12 16.35
CA LYS A 287 4.52 6.17 17.65
C LYS A 287 5.14 5.21 18.68
N GLN A 288 5.85 4.17 18.24
CA GLN A 288 6.51 3.23 19.12
C GLN A 288 7.83 3.84 19.64
N LYS A 289 7.99 3.90 20.97
CA LYS A 289 9.21 4.46 21.61
C LYS A 289 10.27 3.40 21.92
N ASN A 290 10.31 2.31 21.18
CA ASN A 290 11.29 1.25 21.42
C ASN A 290 12.66 1.74 20.94
N ILE A 291 13.58 1.89 21.89
CA ILE A 291 14.98 2.28 21.65
C ILE A 291 15.87 1.11 22.08
N ASN A 292 16.72 0.65 21.17
CA ASN A 292 17.79 -0.28 21.42
C ASN A 292 18.84 0.38 22.31
N LYS A 293 19.14 -0.28 23.43
CA LYS A 293 20.10 0.20 24.43
C LYS A 293 21.50 0.44 23.87
N ASN A 294 21.88 -0.19 22.76
CA ASN A 294 23.18 0.00 22.13
C ASN A 294 23.39 1.42 21.55
N TYR A 295 22.32 2.11 21.15
CA TYR A 295 22.41 3.49 20.66
C TYR A 295 22.60 4.49 21.80
N GLU A 296 22.08 4.15 22.98
CA GLU A 296 21.98 5.07 24.13
C GLU A 296 23.35 5.43 24.72
N SER A 297 24.38 4.59 24.58
CA SER A 297 25.71 4.89 25.15
C SER A 297 26.55 5.84 24.28
N LYS A 298 26.57 5.63 22.95
CA LYS A 298 27.38 6.44 22.01
C LYS A 298 26.73 7.78 21.65
N LEU A 299 25.39 7.86 21.68
CA LEU A 299 24.65 9.03 21.18
C LEU A 299 24.06 9.92 22.29
N LYS A 300 24.27 9.58 23.57
CA LYS A 300 23.66 10.30 24.70
C LYS A 300 24.02 11.79 24.71
N GLY A 301 23.01 12.65 24.80
CA GLY A 301 23.20 14.10 24.93
C GLY A 301 23.74 14.79 23.68
N LYS A 302 23.79 14.09 22.55
CA LYS A 302 24.28 14.61 21.27
C LYS A 302 23.13 15.01 20.36
N ILE A 303 23.40 15.94 19.44
CA ILE A 303 22.56 16.16 18.26
C ILE A 303 22.93 15.10 17.23
N ILE A 304 21.96 14.23 16.95
CA ILE A 304 22.14 13.02 16.15
C ILE A 304 21.75 13.29 14.70
N PHE A 305 22.65 13.03 13.76
CA PHE A 305 22.35 13.01 12.33
C PHE A 305 22.14 11.55 11.89
N LEU A 306 21.10 11.29 11.11
CA LEU A 306 20.99 10.07 10.32
C LEU A 306 21.57 10.38 8.94
N TRP A 307 22.49 9.58 8.44
CA TRP A 307 22.95 9.69 7.06
C TRP A 307 22.67 8.41 6.30
N THR A 308 21.84 8.50 5.26
CA THR A 308 21.55 7.42 4.33
C THR A 308 22.16 7.64 2.96
N THR A 309 22.62 6.58 2.30
CA THR A 309 23.06 6.60 0.89
C THR A 309 22.20 5.68 0.04
N ASN A 310 22.00 6.02 -1.23
CA ASN A 310 21.40 5.16 -2.23
C ASN A 310 22.46 4.23 -2.84
N LEU A 311 21.97 3.17 -3.50
CA LEU A 311 22.81 2.12 -4.10
C LEU A 311 23.89 2.62 -5.09
N MET A 312 23.64 3.77 -5.73
CA MET A 312 24.46 4.31 -6.82
C MET A 312 25.41 5.44 -6.38
N LYS A 313 25.33 5.93 -5.13
CA LYS A 313 26.11 7.06 -4.64
C LYS A 313 27.61 6.85 -4.83
N ILE A 314 28.17 5.77 -4.27
CA ILE A 314 29.60 5.43 -4.45
C ILE A 314 29.93 5.03 -5.90
N PRO A 315 29.16 4.16 -6.61
CA PRO A 315 29.44 3.86 -8.01
C PRO A 315 29.56 5.10 -8.93
N ASN A 316 28.75 6.13 -8.70
CA ASN A 316 28.74 7.33 -9.52
C ASN A 316 29.87 8.31 -9.16
N GLY A 317 30.17 8.48 -7.87
CA GLY A 317 31.18 9.45 -7.41
C GLY A 317 32.55 8.87 -7.03
N LYS A 318 32.67 7.54 -6.96
CA LYS A 318 33.88 6.78 -6.65
C LYS A 318 34.59 7.26 -5.39
N ASP A 319 35.92 7.40 -5.43
CA ASP A 319 36.75 7.88 -4.32
C ASP A 319 36.32 9.25 -3.81
N GLY A 320 35.78 10.13 -4.67
CA GLY A 320 35.30 11.45 -4.22
C GLY A 320 34.17 11.35 -3.19
N VAL A 321 33.29 10.34 -3.32
CA VAL A 321 32.25 10.08 -2.30
C VAL A 321 32.84 9.46 -1.05
N ILE A 322 33.88 8.63 -1.17
CA ILE A 322 34.54 8.07 0.00
C ILE A 322 35.25 9.19 0.77
N ASP A 323 35.89 10.14 0.08
CA ASP A 323 36.46 11.35 0.66
C ASP A 323 35.39 12.18 1.41
N GLU A 324 34.18 12.32 0.82
CA GLU A 324 33.03 12.95 1.49
C GLU A 324 32.67 12.22 2.78
N ILE A 325 32.53 10.89 2.75
CA ILE A 325 32.14 10.09 3.94
C ILE A 325 33.21 10.20 5.03
N GLU A 326 34.49 10.07 4.68
CA GLU A 326 35.61 10.22 5.61
C GLU A 326 35.60 11.62 6.26
N ASN A 327 35.42 12.68 5.47
CA ASN A 327 35.37 14.04 5.99
C ASN A 327 34.20 14.26 6.97
N VAL A 328 33.01 13.74 6.68
CA VAL A 328 31.88 13.81 7.62
C VAL A 328 32.18 13.00 8.88
N PHE A 329 32.78 11.82 8.76
CA PHE A 329 33.15 11.02 9.93
C PHE A 329 34.15 11.77 10.81
N ASP A 330 35.16 12.41 10.22
CA ASP A 330 36.15 13.22 10.94
C ASP A 330 35.50 14.42 11.66
N ILE A 331 34.58 15.13 11.00
CA ILE A 331 33.85 16.25 11.61
C ILE A 331 33.04 15.78 12.83
N ILE A 332 32.35 14.63 12.71
CA ILE A 332 31.53 14.09 13.79
C ILE A 332 32.44 13.57 14.91
N GLU A 333 33.44 12.75 14.61
CA GLU A 333 34.33 12.11 15.60
C GLU A 333 35.05 13.13 16.48
N ASN A 334 35.44 14.27 15.91
CA ASN A 334 36.09 15.36 16.63
C ASN A 334 35.12 16.26 17.42
N SER A 335 33.81 15.97 17.41
CA SER A 335 32.79 16.75 18.13
C SER A 335 32.22 16.02 19.35
N GLN A 336 32.18 16.72 20.49
CA GLN A 336 31.43 16.26 21.65
C GLN A 336 29.92 16.49 21.52
N GLU A 337 29.50 17.42 20.64
CA GLU A 337 28.10 17.84 20.50
C GLU A 337 27.30 16.96 19.52
N TYR A 338 27.98 16.35 18.55
CA TYR A 338 27.33 15.64 17.45
C TYR A 338 27.53 14.14 17.54
N GLY A 339 26.56 13.40 16.99
CA GLY A 339 26.63 11.97 16.74
C GLY A 339 26.03 11.61 15.39
N LEU A 340 26.44 10.48 14.84
CA LEU A 340 26.01 10.02 13.51
C LEU A 340 25.50 8.58 13.58
N ILE A 341 24.33 8.36 12.98
CA ILE A 341 23.87 7.05 12.57
C ILE A 341 24.10 6.97 11.06
N TYR A 342 25.11 6.22 10.62
CA TYR A 342 25.39 5.99 9.21
C TYR A 342 24.68 4.71 8.77
N ARG A 343 23.78 4.84 7.79
CA ARG A 343 22.97 3.75 7.26
C ARG A 343 23.11 3.69 5.74
N PRO A 344 24.15 3.01 5.22
CA PRO A 344 24.27 2.84 3.79
C PRO A 344 23.14 1.98 3.23
N HIS A 345 22.92 2.03 1.91
CA HIS A 345 21.96 1.12 1.28
C HIS A 345 22.35 -0.34 1.62
N PRO A 346 21.42 -1.25 1.97
CA PRO A 346 21.76 -2.61 2.44
C PRO A 346 22.59 -3.45 1.46
N LEU A 347 22.55 -3.09 0.18
CA LEU A 347 23.33 -3.74 -0.89
C LEU A 347 24.52 -2.91 -1.37
N GLU A 348 24.80 -1.74 -0.79
CA GLU A 348 25.82 -0.82 -1.31
C GLU A 348 27.22 -1.44 -1.32
N LEU A 349 27.65 -2.09 -0.23
CA LEU A 349 28.99 -2.66 -0.15
C LEU A 349 29.24 -3.76 -1.21
N GLU A 350 28.28 -4.67 -1.39
CA GLU A 350 28.36 -5.71 -2.44
C GLU A 350 28.25 -5.10 -3.84
N TYR A 351 27.45 -4.05 -4.01
CA TYR A 351 27.32 -3.38 -5.30
C TYR A 351 28.61 -2.62 -5.67
N VAL A 352 29.25 -1.94 -4.71
CA VAL A 352 30.59 -1.35 -4.84
C VAL A 352 31.61 -2.40 -5.24
N LYS A 353 31.63 -3.56 -4.56
CA LYS A 353 32.50 -4.70 -4.91
C LYS A 353 32.33 -5.14 -6.37
N SER A 354 31.09 -5.11 -6.88
CA SER A 354 30.76 -5.57 -8.22
C SER A 354 31.00 -4.52 -9.33
N LYS A 355 30.71 -3.24 -9.07
CA LYS A 355 30.68 -2.18 -10.09
C LYS A 355 31.91 -1.29 -10.08
N VAL A 356 32.49 -1.07 -8.91
CA VAL A 356 33.68 -0.21 -8.69
C VAL A 356 34.63 -0.92 -7.71
N PRO A 357 35.17 -2.11 -8.07
CA PRO A 357 36.00 -2.92 -7.18
C PRO A 357 37.24 -2.18 -6.67
N GLU A 358 37.72 -1.15 -7.39
CA GLU A 358 38.79 -0.27 -6.95
C GLU A 358 38.48 0.45 -5.63
N CYS A 359 37.21 0.77 -5.36
CA CYS A 359 36.76 1.48 -4.16
C CYS A 359 36.45 0.53 -2.98
N PHE A 360 36.32 -0.78 -3.24
CA PHE A 360 35.77 -1.74 -2.28
C PHE A 360 36.56 -1.84 -0.98
N ASN A 361 37.89 -2.03 -1.06
CA ASN A 361 38.71 -2.24 0.13
C ASN A 361 38.72 -1.00 1.04
N ARG A 362 38.78 0.19 0.43
CA ARG A 362 38.74 1.46 1.16
C ARG A 362 37.39 1.64 1.86
N TYR A 363 36.30 1.45 1.13
CA TYR A 363 34.95 1.59 1.70
C TYR A 363 34.68 0.57 2.80
N LYS A 364 35.06 -0.70 2.60
CA LYS A 364 34.94 -1.74 3.63
C LYS A 364 35.72 -1.38 4.90
N THR A 365 36.96 -0.92 4.74
CA THR A 365 37.81 -0.50 5.88
C THR A 365 37.15 0.66 6.64
N LEU A 366 36.56 1.61 5.91
CA LEU A 366 35.83 2.73 6.51
C LEU A 366 34.63 2.24 7.34
N LEU A 367 33.81 1.33 6.82
CA LEU A 367 32.69 0.73 7.55
C LEU A 367 33.15 -0.04 8.79
N ASP A 368 34.17 -0.89 8.65
CA ASP A 368 34.73 -1.70 9.74
C ASP A 368 35.24 -0.79 10.89
N SER A 369 35.78 0.37 10.55
CA SER A 369 36.29 1.36 11.51
C SER A 369 35.22 2.00 12.39
N ILE A 370 33.94 1.97 12.01
CA ILE A 370 32.84 2.60 12.77
C ILE A 370 32.67 1.95 14.14
N SER A 371 32.95 0.64 14.25
CA SER A 371 32.80 -0.13 15.48
C SER A 371 33.54 0.51 16.67
N ILE A 372 34.74 1.06 16.44
CA ILE A 372 35.61 1.67 17.45
C ILE A 372 35.39 3.18 17.63
N LYS A 373 34.59 3.83 16.78
CA LYS A 373 34.29 5.27 16.90
C LYS A 373 33.32 5.54 18.04
N ASN A 374 33.53 6.63 18.78
CA ASN A 374 32.80 6.91 20.03
C ASN A 374 31.37 7.45 19.83
N ASN A 375 31.10 8.11 18.70
CA ASN A 375 29.85 8.81 18.42
C ASN A 375 29.30 8.56 17.01
N ILE A 376 29.78 7.50 16.35
CA ILE A 376 29.27 7.01 15.07
C ILE A 376 28.77 5.58 15.25
N ILE A 377 27.58 5.31 14.70
CA ILE A 377 26.94 4.00 14.68
C ILE A 377 26.71 3.61 13.22
N LEU A 378 27.09 2.39 12.86
CA LEU A 378 26.67 1.76 11.61
C LEU A 378 25.32 1.09 11.88
N ASP A 379 24.29 1.55 11.20
CA ASP A 379 22.96 0.93 11.25
C ASP A 379 22.79 0.00 10.06
N ASP A 380 22.92 -1.29 10.31
CA ASP A 380 22.68 -2.39 9.36
C ASP A 380 21.36 -3.14 9.67
N SER A 381 20.52 -2.59 10.56
CA SER A 381 19.27 -3.21 10.97
C SER A 381 18.27 -3.28 9.82
N VAL A 382 17.35 -4.24 9.89
CA VAL A 382 16.29 -4.38 8.86
C VAL A 382 15.36 -3.16 8.82
N SER A 383 15.08 -2.54 9.97
CA SER A 383 14.16 -1.41 10.11
C SER A 383 14.88 -0.11 10.43
N TYR A 384 14.61 0.94 9.65
CA TYR A 384 15.15 2.29 9.88
C TYR A 384 14.31 3.16 10.82
N TYR A 385 13.17 2.68 11.32
CA TYR A 385 12.26 3.49 12.13
C TYR A 385 12.88 3.93 13.46
N GLU A 386 13.74 3.09 14.04
CA GLU A 386 14.52 3.45 15.22
C GLU A 386 15.44 4.64 14.93
N SER A 387 16.21 4.55 13.84
CA SER A 387 17.09 5.62 13.38
C SER A 387 16.33 6.92 13.10
N PHE A 388 15.11 6.84 12.55
CA PHE A 388 14.22 7.98 12.37
C PHE A 388 13.80 8.62 13.70
N ASN A 389 13.50 7.80 14.71
CA ASN A 389 13.08 8.28 16.03
C ASN A 389 14.24 8.98 16.75
N LEU A 390 15.43 8.39 16.71
CA LEU A 390 16.64 8.87 17.41
C LEU A 390 17.29 10.09 16.76
N SER A 391 17.25 10.20 15.43
CA SER A 391 17.90 11.31 14.73
C SER A 391 17.20 12.65 14.99
N HIS A 392 17.93 13.74 14.85
CA HIS A 392 17.42 15.12 14.87
C HIS A 392 17.36 15.72 13.47
N ALA A 393 18.09 15.14 12.51
CA ALA A 393 18.13 15.56 11.12
C ALA A 393 18.55 14.39 10.21
N LEU A 394 18.16 14.45 8.94
CA LEU A 394 18.59 13.52 7.90
C LEU A 394 19.60 14.18 6.96
N ILE A 395 20.65 13.46 6.63
CA ILE A 395 21.53 13.70 5.48
C ILE A 395 21.25 12.57 4.51
N THR A 396 20.94 12.85 3.26
CA THR A 396 20.63 11.82 2.26
C THR A 396 20.94 12.29 0.86
N ASP A 397 21.03 11.36 -0.07
CA ASP A 397 20.91 11.61 -1.51
C ASP A 397 19.45 11.40 -1.98
N ARG A 398 19.23 11.37 -3.30
CA ARG A 398 17.94 11.00 -3.90
C ARG A 398 17.58 9.56 -3.55
N SER A 399 16.70 9.40 -2.57
CA SER A 399 16.22 8.09 -2.12
C SER A 399 14.75 8.16 -1.67
N SER A 400 14.04 7.04 -1.68
CA SER A 400 12.68 6.99 -1.14
C SER A 400 12.61 7.28 0.36
N VAL A 401 13.70 7.02 1.10
CA VAL A 401 13.86 7.31 2.53
C VAL A 401 13.68 8.80 2.82
N LEU A 402 14.09 9.68 1.89
CA LEU A 402 13.87 11.12 1.96
C LEU A 402 12.40 11.45 2.20
N ILE A 403 11.50 10.91 1.37
CA ILE A 403 10.07 11.24 1.38
C ILE A 403 9.44 10.76 2.70
N GLU A 404 9.80 9.56 3.14
CA GLU A 404 9.36 9.01 4.43
C GLU A 404 9.83 9.87 5.61
N TYR A 405 11.08 10.33 5.59
CA TYR A 405 11.64 11.10 6.70
C TYR A 405 10.97 12.47 6.86
N ILE A 406 10.39 13.06 5.81
CA ILE A 406 9.64 14.33 5.92
C ILE A 406 8.51 14.22 6.96
N GLN A 407 7.92 13.04 7.12
CA GLN A 407 6.86 12.80 8.11
C GLN A 407 7.33 13.01 9.56
N THR A 408 8.63 12.87 9.83
CA THR A 408 9.22 13.14 11.16
C THR A 408 9.23 14.62 11.52
N LYS A 409 8.98 15.51 10.53
CA LYS A 409 9.06 16.98 10.65
C LYS A 409 10.45 17.51 11.01
N LYS A 410 11.50 16.68 10.85
CA LYS A 410 12.88 17.04 11.12
C LYS A 410 13.55 17.61 9.85
N PRO A 411 14.60 18.44 9.99
CA PRO A 411 15.35 19.01 8.88
C PRO A 411 16.08 17.94 8.06
N ILE A 412 16.23 18.21 6.77
CA ILE A 412 16.85 17.30 5.80
C ILE A 412 17.84 18.04 4.91
N LEU A 413 19.06 17.52 4.80
CA LEU A 413 20.10 17.94 3.86
C LEU A 413 20.23 16.91 2.73
N ILE A 414 20.00 17.37 1.51
CA ILE A 414 20.33 16.63 0.29
C ILE A 414 21.81 16.82 0.00
N TYR A 415 22.56 15.73 0.11
CA TYR A 415 23.99 15.65 -0.12
C TYR A 415 24.27 14.69 -1.29
N ASP A 416 23.81 15.07 -2.47
CA ASP A 416 23.87 14.30 -3.70
C ASP A 416 24.76 14.97 -4.75
N ILE A 417 25.20 14.21 -5.75
CA ILE A 417 26.04 14.66 -6.86
C ILE A 417 25.13 15.03 -8.04
N ASP A 418 25.53 16.04 -8.81
CA ASP A 418 24.89 16.46 -10.07
C ASP A 418 23.38 16.79 -9.93
N MET A 419 23.04 17.54 -8.88
CA MET A 419 21.68 18.04 -8.67
C MET A 419 21.39 19.24 -9.55
N GLU A 420 20.59 19.06 -10.60
CA GLU A 420 20.10 20.16 -11.43
C GLU A 420 18.59 20.37 -11.24
N ARG A 421 18.19 21.60 -10.89
CA ARG A 421 16.79 21.94 -10.64
C ARG A 421 15.86 21.64 -11.82
N GLY A 422 16.36 21.77 -13.05
CA GLY A 422 15.59 21.55 -14.27
C GLY A 422 15.10 20.11 -14.48
N TYR A 423 15.68 19.12 -13.77
CA TYR A 423 15.27 17.72 -13.88
C TYR A 423 14.10 17.32 -12.98
N TYR A 424 13.71 18.18 -12.03
CA TYR A 424 12.68 17.87 -11.06
C TYR A 424 11.42 18.69 -11.30
N ASP A 425 10.26 18.03 -11.16
CA ASP A 425 8.96 18.67 -11.26
C ASP A 425 8.37 18.82 -9.86
N SER A 426 8.26 20.07 -9.40
CA SER A 426 7.74 20.41 -8.07
C SER A 426 6.27 20.00 -7.87
N ARG A 427 5.54 19.71 -8.96
CA ARG A 427 4.16 19.18 -8.88
C ARG A 427 4.13 17.71 -8.47
N ILE A 428 5.23 16.97 -8.70
CA ILE A 428 5.41 15.61 -8.20
C ILE A 428 6.00 15.71 -6.80
N PHE A 429 7.23 16.21 -6.70
CA PHE A 429 7.96 16.36 -5.46
C PHE A 429 9.02 17.45 -5.62
N ASP A 430 8.91 18.52 -4.81
CA ASP A 430 9.92 19.55 -4.75
C ASP A 430 11.06 19.12 -3.82
N ILE A 431 12.05 18.43 -4.36
CA ILE A 431 13.25 18.03 -3.59
C ILE A 431 13.99 19.25 -3.01
N PHE A 432 13.88 20.44 -3.62
CA PHE A 432 14.51 21.68 -3.14
C PHE A 432 13.71 22.40 -2.04
N SER A 433 12.55 21.86 -1.68
CA SER A 433 11.91 22.18 -0.40
C SER A 433 12.78 21.76 0.80
N ASN A 434 13.79 20.91 0.58
CA ASN A 434 14.82 20.55 1.54
C ASN A 434 16.05 21.50 1.46
N TYR A 435 16.98 21.34 2.39
CA TYR A 435 18.32 21.93 2.25
C TYR A 435 19.11 21.12 1.23
N VAL A 436 19.88 21.75 0.35
CA VAL A 436 20.67 21.05 -0.69
C VAL A 436 22.06 21.64 -0.69
N VAL A 437 23.10 20.81 -0.65
CA VAL A 437 24.49 21.29 -0.70
C VAL A 437 24.72 22.09 -1.98
N GLY A 438 25.32 23.27 -1.86
CA GLY A 438 25.59 24.19 -2.97
C GLY A 438 24.45 25.16 -3.31
N GLU A 439 23.21 24.88 -2.92
CA GLU A 439 22.08 25.81 -3.09
C GLU A 439 22.02 26.78 -1.90
N GLU A 440 21.76 28.06 -2.13
CA GLU A 440 21.73 29.10 -1.08
C GLU A 440 23.04 29.13 -0.24
N ASP A 441 24.18 28.81 -0.86
CA ASP A 441 25.48 28.59 -0.21
C ASP A 441 25.45 27.55 0.92
N MET A 442 24.48 26.63 0.94
CA MET A 442 24.34 25.63 1.98
C MET A 442 25.47 24.60 1.93
N ASP A 443 26.00 24.26 3.10
CA ASP A 443 26.99 23.20 3.29
C ASP A 443 26.63 22.40 4.56
N LEU A 444 27.38 21.32 4.81
CA LEU A 444 27.15 20.46 5.97
C LEU A 444 27.26 21.25 7.30
N ILE A 445 28.24 22.13 7.46
CA ILE A 445 28.47 22.85 8.72
C ILE A 445 27.34 23.84 8.98
N LYS A 446 26.88 24.57 7.97
CA LYS A 446 25.72 25.46 8.04
C LYS A 446 24.45 24.68 8.40
N PHE A 447 24.24 23.52 7.78
CA PHE A 447 23.12 22.66 8.12
C PHE A 447 23.19 22.17 9.57
N MET A 448 24.35 21.70 10.03
CA MET A 448 24.55 21.26 11.41
C MET A 448 24.25 22.40 12.41
N ASN A 449 24.69 23.62 12.11
CA ASN A 449 24.39 24.81 12.92
C ASN A 449 22.89 25.16 12.92
N LEU A 450 22.18 24.99 11.80
CA LEU A 450 20.73 25.20 11.74
C LEU A 450 19.99 24.20 12.65
N VAL A 451 20.40 22.92 12.62
CA VAL A 451 19.83 21.88 13.48
C VAL A 451 20.11 22.18 14.96
N LYS A 452 21.36 22.53 15.29
CA LYS A 452 21.78 22.90 16.66
C LYS A 452 20.96 24.06 17.22
N ASN A 453 20.68 25.06 16.41
CA ASN A 453 19.93 26.25 16.81
C ASN A 453 18.41 26.10 16.64
N ASN A 454 17.93 24.93 16.25
CA ASN A 454 16.51 24.65 15.96
C ASN A 454 15.88 25.67 14.98
N ASN A 455 16.63 26.06 13.94
CA ASN A 455 16.26 27.10 12.98
C ASN A 455 15.86 26.52 11.61
N ASP A 456 14.85 25.66 11.60
CA ASP A 456 14.38 24.98 10.41
C ASP A 456 13.34 25.81 9.63
N TYR A 457 13.82 26.77 8.86
CA TYR A 457 12.97 27.66 8.07
C TYR A 457 12.32 26.98 6.85
N LYS A 458 12.76 25.78 6.45
CA LYS A 458 12.19 25.03 5.31
C LYS A 458 11.11 24.02 5.71
N LEU A 459 10.80 23.86 7.00
CA LEU A 459 9.82 22.88 7.48
C LEU A 459 8.48 22.93 6.71
N ASN A 460 7.86 24.11 6.60
CA ASN A 460 6.56 24.25 5.93
C ASN A 460 6.64 23.92 4.44
N GLN A 461 7.74 24.26 3.78
CA GLN A 461 7.96 23.92 2.37
C GLN A 461 8.04 22.40 2.18
N ARG A 462 8.80 21.71 3.04
CA ARG A 462 8.90 20.24 3.01
C ARG A 462 7.55 19.57 3.24
N LEU A 463 6.77 20.02 4.22
CA LEU A 463 5.44 19.46 4.49
C LEU A 463 4.46 19.69 3.34
N ASN A 464 4.52 20.86 2.70
CA ASN A 464 3.71 21.12 1.51
C ASN A 464 4.11 20.21 0.34
N SER A 465 5.42 19.97 0.14
CA SER A 465 5.90 19.03 -0.88
C SER A 465 5.56 17.57 -0.57
N LEU A 466 5.40 17.18 0.70
CA LEU A 466 4.93 15.84 1.04
C LEU A 466 3.47 15.65 0.62
N ASN A 467 2.63 16.68 0.82
CA ASN A 467 1.22 16.64 0.43
C ASN A 467 1.01 16.58 -1.09
N SER A 468 1.96 17.03 -1.91
CA SER A 468 1.88 16.89 -3.37
C SER A 468 2.24 15.48 -3.84
N VAL A 469 3.20 14.84 -3.17
CA VAL A 469 3.75 13.53 -3.58
C VAL A 469 2.98 12.35 -2.99
N LEU A 470 2.24 12.55 -1.90
CA LEU A 470 1.53 11.48 -1.19
C LEU A 470 0.15 11.90 -0.68
N SER A 471 -0.85 11.04 -0.89
CA SER A 471 -2.18 11.10 -0.26
C SER A 471 -2.24 10.22 0.98
N ASN A 472 -3.20 10.49 1.88
CA ASN A 472 -3.48 9.67 3.08
C ASN A 472 -2.26 9.37 3.95
N THR A 473 -1.47 10.40 4.28
CA THR A 473 -0.27 10.33 5.13
C THR A 473 -0.57 10.16 6.64
N ASP A 474 -1.84 9.96 7.01
CA ASP A 474 -2.33 9.87 8.39
C ASP A 474 -2.30 8.44 8.96
N GLY A 475 -1.90 7.46 8.15
CA GLY A 475 -1.84 6.05 8.53
C GLY A 475 -3.13 5.27 8.25
N SER A 476 -3.99 5.79 7.36
CA SER A 476 -5.26 5.16 6.97
C SER A 476 -5.27 4.59 5.54
N CYS A 477 -4.12 4.50 4.88
CA CYS A 477 -4.02 4.12 3.47
C CYS A 477 -4.57 2.70 3.23
N GLY A 478 -4.14 1.73 4.04
CA GLY A 478 -4.53 0.33 3.95
C GLY A 478 -6.02 0.11 4.15
N GLU A 479 -6.62 0.79 5.12
CA GLU A 479 -8.07 0.76 5.39
C GLU A 479 -8.86 1.29 4.19
N LYS A 480 -8.43 2.44 3.64
CA LYS A 480 -9.07 3.06 2.48
C LYS A 480 -8.96 2.17 1.24
N ILE A 481 -7.80 1.54 1.01
CA ILE A 481 -7.60 0.60 -0.10
C ILE A 481 -8.50 -0.62 0.05
N HIS A 482 -8.50 -1.27 1.23
CA HIS A 482 -9.36 -2.43 1.50
C HIS A 482 -10.83 -2.10 1.24
N THR A 483 -11.33 -1.02 1.83
CA THR A 483 -12.72 -0.58 1.68
C THR A 483 -13.09 -0.32 0.23
N ASN A 484 -12.26 0.43 -0.51
CA ASN A 484 -12.56 0.76 -1.91
C ASN A 484 -12.54 -0.48 -2.80
N VAL A 485 -11.51 -1.33 -2.70
CA VAL A 485 -11.39 -2.54 -3.54
C VAL A 485 -12.53 -3.51 -3.22
N LEU A 486 -12.86 -3.70 -1.94
CA LEU A 486 -13.99 -4.54 -1.53
C LEU A 486 -15.32 -4.03 -2.09
N GLU A 487 -15.58 -2.72 -2.03
CA GLU A 487 -16.76 -2.11 -2.64
C GLU A 487 -16.83 -2.34 -4.16
N TYR A 488 -15.70 -2.24 -4.89
CA TYR A 488 -15.66 -2.56 -6.32
C TYR A 488 -16.05 -4.01 -6.60
N VAL A 489 -15.56 -4.95 -5.80
CA VAL A 489 -15.87 -6.38 -5.95
C VAL A 489 -17.35 -6.63 -5.65
N LEU A 490 -17.87 -6.12 -4.53
CA LEU A 490 -19.27 -6.31 -4.12
C LEU A 490 -20.28 -5.64 -5.08
N ASN A 491 -19.89 -4.54 -5.75
CA ASN A 491 -20.74 -3.89 -6.74
C ASN A 491 -20.75 -4.60 -8.11
N ASN A 492 -19.72 -5.39 -8.44
CA ASN A 492 -19.61 -6.09 -9.73
C ASN A 492 -20.10 -7.56 -9.68
N HIS A 493 -20.38 -8.11 -8.49
CA HIS A 493 -20.89 -9.48 -8.31
C HIS A 493 -22.43 -9.59 -8.26
N ILE A 494 -23.16 -8.49 -8.47
CA ILE A 494 -24.64 -8.42 -8.51
C ILE A 494 -25.05 -7.59 -9.72
#